data_AF-A0A1Y4F3Z1-F1
#
_entry.id   AF-A0A1Y4F3Z1-F1
#
_cell.length_a   1.000
_cell.length_b   1.000
_cell.length_c   1.000
_cell.angle_alpha   90.00
_cell.angle_beta   90.00
_cell.angle_gamma   90.00
#
_symmetry.space_group_name_H-M   'P 1'
#
loop_
_entity.id
_entity.type
_entity.pdbx_description
1 polymer ?
#
loop_
_entity_poly.entity_id
_entity_poly.type
_entity_poly.pdbx_seq_one_letter_code
_entity_poly.pdbx_strand_id
1 'polypeptide(L)'
;MNKRKGPAEHRALKIPPKSARFKVLLALFIALVVFASAFVIYAGTKSYTEEQEENDFEPEPLEISETDPCDYGMVSVYDGDVLIYQYLGEIYIYNDGTNGKTIDVRIVYPDDTWPCSCNEEMDGKE
;
A
#
# COMPACT_ATOMS: atom_id res chain seq x y z
N MET A 1 12.09 94.90 39.92
CA MET A 1 12.76 93.88 40.75
C MET A 1 12.53 92.50 40.13
N ASN A 2 13.49 91.62 40.37
CA ASN A 2 13.89 90.50 39.51
C ASN A 2 13.23 89.17 39.93
N LYS A 3 13.27 88.19 39.01
CA LYS A 3 13.40 86.72 39.24
C LYS A 3 12.16 85.89 39.64
N ARG A 4 11.80 84.91 38.79
CA ARG A 4 12.22 83.48 38.91
C ARG A 4 11.56 82.59 37.84
N LYS A 5 12.40 81.75 37.21
CA LYS A 5 12.01 80.58 36.40
C LYS A 5 11.89 79.34 37.31
N GLY A 6 10.92 78.48 37.02
CA GLY A 6 10.86 77.05 37.38
C GLY A 6 9.58 76.64 38.16
N PRO A 7 9.13 75.36 38.11
CA PRO A 7 9.65 74.19 37.40
C PRO A 7 8.69 73.61 36.35
N ALA A 8 9.22 72.75 35.48
CA ALA A 8 8.48 72.01 34.44
C ALA A 8 7.65 70.89 35.09
N GLU A 9 6.33 71.01 35.07
CA GLU A 9 5.45 69.89 35.42
C GLU A 9 5.17 69.01 34.20
N HIS A 10 5.36 67.71 34.40
CA HIS A 10 5.19 66.65 33.44
C HIS A 10 3.81 66.73 32.77
N ARG A 11 3.79 67.02 31.47
CA ARG A 11 2.58 66.92 30.66
C ARG A 11 2.20 65.45 30.51
N ALA A 12 1.28 64.98 31.36
CA ALA A 12 0.49 63.81 31.06
C ALA A 12 -0.24 64.04 29.74
N LEU A 13 0.11 63.27 28.71
CA LEU A 13 -0.62 63.21 27.44
C LEU A 13 -2.03 62.68 27.73
N LYS A 14 -2.98 63.60 27.93
CA LYS A 14 -4.40 63.29 27.98
C LYS A 14 -4.79 62.73 26.62
N ILE A 15 -4.94 61.41 26.55
CA ILE A 15 -5.57 60.76 25.40
C ILE A 15 -6.99 61.32 25.31
N PRO A 16 -7.36 62.01 24.23
CA PRO A 16 -8.68 62.62 24.12
C PRO A 16 -9.74 61.51 24.15
N PRO A 17 -10.87 61.71 24.84
CA PRO A 17 -11.94 60.74 24.86
C PRO A 17 -12.42 60.54 23.42
N LYS A 18 -12.15 59.35 22.85
CA LYS A 18 -12.62 59.02 21.50
C LYS A 18 -14.13 59.21 21.47
N SER A 19 -14.58 60.02 20.50
CA SER A 19 -15.97 60.43 20.37
C SER A 19 -16.90 59.22 20.35
N ALA A 20 -18.12 59.36 20.88
CA ALA A 20 -19.11 58.28 20.92
C ALA A 20 -19.34 57.65 19.52
N ARG A 21 -19.19 58.45 18.46
CA ARG A 21 -19.24 58.03 17.06
C ARG A 21 -18.16 56.99 16.70
N PHE A 22 -16.95 57.16 17.22
CA PHE A 22 -15.87 56.20 17.00
C PHE A 22 -16.18 54.84 17.66
N LYS A 23 -16.79 54.85 18.85
CA LYS A 23 -17.17 53.61 19.55
C LYS A 23 -18.26 52.86 18.79
N VAL A 24 -19.25 53.58 18.24
CA VAL A 24 -20.32 52.99 17.42
C VAL A 24 -19.77 52.40 16.12
N LEU A 25 -18.89 53.11 15.42
CA LEU A 25 -18.25 52.60 14.20
C LEU A 25 -17.38 51.37 14.48
N LEU A 26 -16.64 51.37 15.59
CA LEU A 26 -15.84 50.22 16.02
C LEU A 26 -16.72 49.00 16.32
N ALA A 27 -17.85 49.19 17.02
CA ALA A 27 -18.78 48.11 17.33
C ALA A 27 -19.41 47.51 16.05
N LEU A 28 -19.79 48.36 15.09
CA LEU A 28 -20.30 47.92 13.78
C LEU A 28 -19.25 47.12 13.00
N PHE A 29 -18.00 47.58 13.00
CA PHE A 29 -16.92 46.89 12.32
C PHE A 29 -16.66 45.51 12.93
N ILE A 30 -16.62 45.41 14.27
CA ILE A 30 -16.46 44.14 14.97
C ILE A 30 -17.63 43.20 14.64
N ALA A 31 -18.87 43.70 14.68
CA ALA A 31 -20.05 42.90 14.35
C ALA A 31 -19.98 42.35 12.92
N LEU A 32 -19.54 43.16 11.96
CA LEU A 32 -19.38 42.74 10.55
C LEU A 32 -18.33 41.65 10.39
N VAL A 33 -17.17 41.79 11.06
CA VAL A 33 -16.09 40.78 11.02
C VAL A 33 -16.56 39.45 11.60
N VAL A 34 -17.28 39.48 12.73
CA VAL A 34 -17.83 38.27 13.37
C VAL A 34 -18.89 37.61 12.48
N PHE A 35 -19.74 38.40 11.82
CA PHE A 35 -20.74 37.85 10.90
C PHE A 35 -20.11 37.21 9.67
N ALA A 36 -19.11 37.88 9.09
CA ALA A 36 -18.39 37.38 7.92
C ALA A 36 -17.63 36.08 8.24
N SER A 37 -16.96 35.99 9.40
CA SER A 37 -16.24 34.77 9.78
C SER A 37 -17.18 33.60 10.05
N ALA A 38 -18.32 33.84 10.71
CA ALA A 38 -19.34 32.81 10.92
C ALA A 38 -19.92 32.30 9.59
N PHE A 39 -20.14 33.19 8.61
CA PHE A 39 -20.63 32.83 7.29
C PHE A 39 -19.62 31.96 6.51
N VAL A 40 -18.34 32.31 6.56
CA VAL A 40 -17.27 31.52 5.90
C VAL A 40 -17.14 30.12 6.51
N ILE A 41 -17.25 30.00 7.84
CA ILE A 41 -17.22 28.68 8.51
C ILE A 41 -18.45 27.86 8.12
N TYR A 42 -19.65 28.45 8.16
CA TYR A 42 -20.89 27.76 7.78
C TYR A 42 -20.87 27.31 6.31
N ALA A 43 -20.46 28.20 5.39
CA ALA A 43 -20.34 27.88 3.98
C ALA A 43 -19.24 26.84 3.72
N GLY A 44 -18.09 26.96 4.38
CA GLY A 44 -16.97 26.04 4.26
C GLY A 44 -17.33 24.63 4.73
N THR A 45 -18.11 24.49 5.81
CA THR A 45 -18.54 23.16 6.30
C THR A 45 -19.46 22.41 5.34
N LYS A 46 -20.11 23.10 4.38
CA LYS A 46 -20.94 22.45 3.36
C LYS A 46 -20.17 21.97 2.13
N SER A 47 -18.94 22.44 1.93
CA SER A 47 -18.13 22.11 0.76
C SER A 47 -17.13 20.98 0.99
N TYR A 48 -16.96 20.52 2.24
CA TYR A 48 -16.09 19.39 2.62
C TYR A 48 -16.90 18.12 2.92
N THR A 49 -17.96 17.89 2.17
CA THR A 49 -18.48 16.53 2.00
C THR A 49 -18.19 16.19 0.57
N GLU A 50 -16.94 15.79 0.34
CA GLU A 50 -16.61 15.02 -0.85
C GLU A 50 -17.45 13.75 -0.70
N GLU A 51 -18.61 13.70 -1.38
CA GLU A 51 -19.36 12.48 -1.57
C GLU A 51 -18.41 11.58 -2.36
N GLN A 52 -17.62 10.81 -1.61
CA GLN A 52 -16.83 9.73 -2.15
C GLN A 52 -17.88 8.75 -2.67
N GLU A 53 -18.16 8.85 -3.96
CA GLU A 53 -19.03 7.94 -4.69
C GLU A 53 -18.47 6.53 -4.44
N GLU A 54 -19.06 5.84 -3.47
CA GLU A 54 -18.74 4.47 -3.14
C GLU A 54 -19.25 3.66 -4.33
N ASN A 55 -18.37 3.51 -5.32
CA ASN A 55 -18.60 2.69 -6.47
C ASN A 55 -18.82 1.28 -5.94
N ASP A 56 -20.09 0.85 -5.97
CA ASP A 56 -20.56 -0.48 -5.57
C ASP A 56 -20.03 -1.50 -6.59
N PHE A 57 -18.72 -1.78 -6.49
CA PHE A 57 -18.06 -2.79 -7.27
C PHE A 57 -18.36 -4.13 -6.61
N GLU A 58 -19.39 -4.81 -7.09
CA GLU A 58 -19.64 -6.21 -6.74
C GLU A 58 -18.61 -7.08 -7.49
N PRO A 59 -17.63 -7.69 -6.80
CA PRO A 59 -16.62 -8.49 -7.47
C PRO A 59 -17.27 -9.74 -8.06
N GLU A 60 -16.96 -10.04 -9.33
CA GLU A 60 -17.38 -11.30 -9.93
C GLU A 60 -16.87 -12.49 -9.09
N PRO A 61 -17.69 -13.55 -8.92
CA PRO A 61 -17.27 -14.72 -8.16
C PRO A 61 -16.05 -15.36 -8.84
N LEU A 62 -14.98 -15.51 -8.07
CA LEU A 62 -13.76 -16.15 -8.54
C LEU A 62 -14.03 -17.65 -8.76
N GLU A 63 -14.15 -18.08 -10.01
CA GLU A 63 -14.20 -19.50 -10.36
C GLU A 63 -12.80 -20.11 -10.26
N ILE A 64 -12.49 -20.74 -9.12
CA ILE A 64 -11.31 -21.58 -8.96
C ILE A 64 -11.69 -22.99 -9.40
N SER A 65 -11.26 -23.41 -10.59
CA SER A 65 -11.34 -24.82 -11.00
C SER A 65 -10.13 -25.57 -10.46
N GLU A 66 -10.36 -26.48 -9.51
CA GLU A 66 -9.35 -27.47 -9.15
C GLU A 66 -9.42 -28.63 -10.15
N THR A 67 -8.30 -28.91 -10.82
CA THR A 67 -8.18 -30.07 -11.72
C THR A 67 -7.98 -31.31 -10.87
N ASP A 68 -8.58 -32.44 -11.27
CA ASP A 68 -8.30 -33.72 -10.64
C ASP A 68 -6.80 -34.06 -10.76
N PRO A 69 -6.17 -34.60 -9.69
CA PRO A 69 -4.79 -35.01 -9.74
C PRO A 69 -4.59 -36.17 -10.72
N CYS A 70 -3.68 -36.00 -11.68
CA CYS A 70 -3.25 -37.07 -12.59
C CYS A 70 -2.07 -37.84 -11.96
N ASP A 71 -2.16 -39.17 -11.97
CA ASP A 71 -1.11 -40.09 -11.53
C ASP A 71 -0.32 -40.70 -12.69
N TYR A 72 -0.68 -40.40 -13.94
CA TYR A 72 0.04 -40.85 -15.14
C TYR A 72 0.66 -39.66 -15.88
N GLY A 73 1.95 -39.76 -16.22
CA GLY A 73 2.64 -38.67 -16.91
C GLY A 73 4.05 -39.02 -17.34
N MET A 74 4.78 -37.99 -17.77
CA MET A 74 6.15 -38.11 -18.27
C MET A 74 7.11 -37.29 -17.40
N VAL A 75 8.20 -37.93 -16.97
CA VAL A 75 9.35 -37.26 -16.33
C VAL A 75 10.52 -37.29 -17.30
N SER A 76 10.98 -36.12 -17.73
CA SER A 76 12.17 -35.97 -18.56
C SER A 76 13.26 -35.24 -17.76
N VAL A 77 14.47 -35.82 -17.73
CA VAL A 77 15.64 -35.22 -17.08
C VAL A 77 16.63 -34.83 -18.16
N TYR A 78 17.10 -33.59 -18.10
CA TYR A 78 18.04 -33.02 -19.05
C TYR A 78 19.33 -32.59 -18.36
N ASP A 79 20.45 -32.70 -19.06
CA ASP A 79 21.70 -32.01 -18.75
C ASP A 79 21.96 -30.97 -19.86
N GLY A 80 21.73 -29.69 -19.56
CA GLY A 80 21.60 -28.66 -20.59
C GLY A 80 20.44 -28.94 -21.54
N ASP A 81 20.72 -29.00 -22.84
CA ASP A 81 19.74 -29.32 -23.89
C ASP A 81 19.67 -30.83 -24.22
N VAL A 82 20.44 -31.68 -23.51
CA VAL A 82 20.52 -33.12 -23.79
C VAL A 82 19.59 -33.89 -22.86
N LEU A 83 18.65 -34.66 -23.44
CA LEU A 83 17.79 -35.58 -22.68
C LEU A 83 18.64 -36.77 -22.20
N ILE A 84 18.81 -36.90 -20.89
CA ILE A 84 19.59 -37.97 -20.26
C ILE A 84 18.72 -39.09 -19.68
N TYR A 85 17.45 -38.79 -19.37
CA TYR A 85 16.52 -39.77 -18.86
C TYR A 85 15.07 -39.41 -19.18
N GLN A 86 14.24 -40.39 -19.51
CA GLN A 86 12.82 -40.20 -19.72
C GLN A 86 12.03 -41.39 -19.17
N TYR A 87 11.02 -41.08 -18.35
CA TYR A 87 10.06 -42.03 -17.81
C TYR A 87 8.65 -41.63 -18.27
N LEU A 88 7.85 -42.59 -18.71
CA LEU A 88 6.43 -42.43 -19.00
C LEU A 88 5.68 -43.54 -18.25
N GLY A 89 4.79 -43.16 -17.34
CA GLY A 89 4.10 -44.14 -16.50
C GLY A 89 3.43 -43.50 -15.28
N GLU A 90 3.26 -44.32 -14.24
CA GLU A 90 2.69 -43.89 -12.97
C GLU A 90 3.69 -43.08 -12.14
N ILE A 91 3.29 -41.89 -11.72
CA ILE A 91 4.11 -40.93 -10.97
C ILE A 91 3.38 -40.59 -9.69
N TYR A 92 4.06 -40.81 -8.57
CA TYR A 92 3.51 -40.53 -7.24
C TYR A 92 4.21 -39.30 -6.66
N ILE A 93 3.46 -38.20 -6.50
CA ILE A 93 3.94 -36.97 -5.86
C ILE A 93 3.47 -36.97 -4.40
N TYR A 94 4.40 -37.19 -3.47
CA TYR A 94 4.12 -37.20 -2.03
C TYR A 94 4.20 -35.80 -1.42
N ASN A 95 4.98 -34.92 -2.02
CA ASN A 95 5.05 -33.53 -1.65
C ASN A 95 5.39 -32.67 -2.87
N ASP A 96 4.57 -31.67 -3.16
CA ASP A 96 4.73 -30.73 -4.26
C ASP A 96 5.51 -29.45 -3.85
N GLY A 97 5.87 -29.34 -2.58
CA GLY A 97 6.66 -28.22 -2.05
C GLY A 97 5.86 -26.95 -1.74
N THR A 98 4.53 -26.96 -1.94
CA THR A 98 3.65 -25.83 -1.57
C THR A 98 3.69 -25.51 -0.07
N ASN A 99 4.09 -26.50 0.74
CA ASN A 99 4.29 -26.40 2.19
C ASN A 99 5.70 -25.94 2.62
N GLY A 100 6.58 -25.57 1.67
CA GLY A 100 7.95 -25.14 1.93
C GLY A 100 8.93 -26.25 2.31
N LYS A 101 8.54 -27.53 2.15
CA LYS A 101 9.41 -28.70 2.36
C LYS A 101 9.90 -29.26 1.01
N THR A 102 10.87 -30.16 1.06
CA THR A 102 11.43 -30.83 -0.13
C THR A 102 10.36 -31.53 -0.96
N ILE A 103 10.42 -31.32 -2.27
CA ILE A 103 9.58 -32.03 -3.25
C ILE A 103 9.96 -33.51 -3.22
N ASP A 104 8.97 -34.39 -3.07
CA ASP A 104 9.15 -35.84 -3.02
C ASP A 104 8.33 -36.50 -4.12
N VAL A 105 9.03 -37.07 -5.10
CA VAL A 105 8.46 -37.77 -6.26
C VAL A 105 9.01 -39.18 -6.27
N ARG A 106 8.12 -40.17 -6.33
CA ARG A 106 8.47 -41.58 -6.47
C ARG A 106 8.01 -42.09 -7.82
N ILE A 107 8.93 -42.80 -8.47
CA ILE A 107 8.68 -43.54 -9.69
C ILE A 107 8.84 -45.02 -9.37
N VAL A 108 7.85 -45.84 -9.74
CA VAL A 108 7.92 -47.30 -9.59
C VAL A 108 8.20 -47.91 -10.95
N TYR A 109 9.31 -48.62 -11.06
CA TYR A 109 9.66 -49.36 -12.27
C TYR A 109 9.06 -50.76 -12.19
N PRO A 110 8.40 -51.24 -13.26
CA PRO A 110 8.14 -52.67 -13.41
C PRO A 110 9.47 -53.42 -13.43
N ASP A 111 9.50 -54.64 -12.87
CA ASP A 111 10.69 -55.45 -12.62
C ASP A 111 11.57 -55.74 -13.87
N ASP A 112 11.08 -55.42 -15.07
CA ASP A 112 11.75 -55.67 -16.36
C ASP A 112 12.23 -54.38 -17.08
N THR A 113 12.12 -53.20 -16.44
CA THR A 113 12.32 -51.87 -17.07
C THR A 113 13.46 -51.07 -16.46
N TRP A 114 14.39 -51.75 -15.78
CA TRP A 114 15.57 -51.12 -15.19
C TRP A 114 16.40 -50.42 -16.28
N PRO A 115 16.79 -49.14 -16.13
CA PRO A 115 17.55 -48.46 -17.16
C PRO A 115 18.93 -49.11 -17.27
N CYS A 116 19.27 -49.49 -18.50
CA CYS A 116 20.63 -49.83 -18.90
C CYS A 116 21.56 -48.75 -18.34
N SER A 117 22.50 -49.09 -17.47
CA SER A 117 23.47 -48.11 -16.99
C SER A 117 24.30 -47.65 -18.20
N CYS A 118 24.15 -46.38 -18.59
CA CYS A 118 25.00 -45.73 -19.59
C CYS A 118 26.41 -45.47 -19.03
N ASN A 119 27.09 -46.52 -18.61
CA ASN A 119 28.51 -46.54 -18.29
C ASN A 119 29.06 -47.89 -18.78
N GLU A 120 29.03 -48.13 -20.09
CA GLU A 120 30.08 -48.96 -20.67
C GLU A 120 31.36 -48.12 -20.58
N GLU A 121 32.07 -48.34 -19.47
CA GLU A 121 33.47 -48.03 -19.31
C GLU A 121 34.20 -48.43 -20.60
N MET A 122 34.65 -47.43 -21.37
CA MET A 122 35.57 -47.64 -22.48
C MET A 122 36.91 -48.08 -21.87
N ASP A 123 36.95 -49.33 -21.41
CA ASP A 123 38.15 -49.97 -20.91
C ASP A 123 39.08 -50.16 -22.11
N GLY A 124 40.16 -49.39 -22.09
CA GLY A 124 41.14 -49.35 -23.16
C GLY A 124 41.67 -50.74 -23.45
N LYS A 125 41.68 -51.10 -24.73
CA LYS A 125 42.59 -52.12 -25.24
C LYS A 125 43.46 -51.51 -26.32
N GLU A 126 44.75 -51.59 -26.03
CA GLU A 126 45.92 -51.28 -26.86
C GLU A 126 45.85 -51.82 -28.29
#